data_AF-G7PBQ7-F1
#
_entry.id   AF-G7PBQ7-F1
#
_cell.length_a   1.000
_cell.length_b   1.000
_cell.length_c   1.000
_cell.angle_alpha   90.00
_cell.angle_beta   90.00
_cell.angle_gamma   90.00
#
_symmetry.space_group_name_H-M   'P 1'
#
loop_
_entity.id
_entity.type
_entity.pdbx_description
1 polymer ?
#
loop_
_entity_poly.entity_id
_entity_poly.type
_entity_poly.pdbx_seq_one_letter_code
_entity_poly.pdbx_strand_id
1 'polypeptide(L)'
;VVGRSCGVATQRQGGGQRPPELALPLSPAPGHSTALPWLPPRSPQLLSGHSTPAQPTPHLPSACGGPTRVTLGEERAWRSHRSNAGGHTCLPRRTAGAGSLTPGGERGGNNAGHTVVVDGKEYDFHLLPSGIINTKAVSFIGNGVVIHLPGLFEEAEKNEKKGLKDWEKRLIISDRAHLVFDFHQAVDGLQEVQRQAQEGKNIGTTKKGIGPTYSSKAARTGLRICDLLSDFDEFSSRFKNLAHQHQSMFPTLEIDIEGQLKRLKGFAERIRPMVRDGVYFMYEALHGPPKKILVEGANAALLDIDFGTYPFVTSSNCTVGGVCTGLGIPPQNIGDVYGVVKAYTTRVGIGAFPTEQINEIGDLLQTRGHEWGVTTGRKRRCGWLDLMILRYAHMVNGFTALALTKLDILDVLGEIKVGISYKLNGKRIPYFPANQEMLQKVEVEYETLPGWKADTTGARRWEDLPPQAQNYIRFVENHVGVAVKWVGVGKSRESMIQLF
;
A
#
# COMPACT_ATOMS: atom_id res chain seq x y z
N VAL A 1 -2.77 -25.56 11.41
CA VAL A 1 -1.91 -26.39 12.29
C VAL A 1 -1.79 -25.67 13.63
N VAL A 2 -1.91 -26.37 14.76
CA VAL A 2 -2.02 -25.78 16.11
C VAL A 2 -0.88 -26.27 17.02
N GLY A 3 -0.29 -25.38 17.83
CA GLY A 3 0.71 -25.67 18.88
C GLY A 3 1.46 -24.39 19.27
N ARG A 4 1.07 -23.67 20.33
CA ARG A 4 1.45 -23.83 21.76
C ARG A 4 2.86 -23.29 22.15
N SER A 5 2.88 -21.99 22.44
CA SER A 5 3.39 -21.31 23.68
C SER A 5 4.66 -21.76 24.45
N CYS A 6 5.47 -20.73 24.77
CA CYS A 6 6.24 -20.48 26.01
C CYS A 6 7.69 -21.02 26.19
N GLY A 7 8.58 -20.13 26.67
CA GLY A 7 9.90 -20.43 27.22
C GLY A 7 10.94 -19.31 27.01
N VAL A 8 11.27 -18.55 28.07
CA VAL A 8 12.35 -17.53 28.07
C VAL A 8 13.47 -17.98 29.01
N ALA A 9 14.74 -17.97 28.55
CA ALA A 9 15.93 -17.75 29.38
C ALA A 9 17.18 -17.48 28.51
N THR A 10 18.10 -16.68 29.03
CA THR A 10 19.35 -16.26 28.38
C THR A 10 20.58 -17.01 28.88
N GLN A 11 21.57 -17.29 28.02
CA GLN A 11 22.99 -17.06 28.36
C GLN A 11 23.91 -17.03 27.12
N ARG A 12 25.19 -16.64 27.33
CA ARG A 12 26.18 -16.23 26.32
C ARG A 12 27.34 -17.23 26.19
N GLN A 13 28.12 -17.06 25.10
CA GLN A 13 29.52 -17.47 24.86
C GLN A 13 29.83 -18.94 24.53
N GLY A 14 30.90 -19.11 23.74
CA GLY A 14 31.62 -20.38 23.53
C GLY A 14 31.69 -20.80 22.06
N GLY A 15 32.81 -20.59 21.38
CA GLY A 15 33.02 -21.07 20.00
C GLY A 15 33.81 -22.39 19.93
N GLY A 16 33.86 -22.99 18.75
CA GLY A 16 35.05 -23.74 18.30
C GLY A 16 34.95 -25.27 18.17
N GLN A 17 34.67 -25.71 16.94
CA GLN A 17 35.21 -26.91 16.28
C GLN A 17 34.83 -28.35 16.77
N ARG A 18 34.92 -29.27 15.81
CA ARG A 18 34.67 -30.74 15.81
C ARG A 18 35.87 -31.41 15.08
N PRO A 19 35.99 -32.75 14.97
CA PRO A 19 35.60 -33.88 15.86
C PRO A 19 36.85 -34.77 16.17
N PRO A 20 36.74 -36.05 16.57
CA PRO A 20 36.55 -37.15 15.59
C PRO A 20 35.56 -38.26 16.04
N GLU A 21 35.47 -39.33 15.23
CA GLU A 21 34.47 -40.42 15.24
C GLU A 21 34.69 -41.51 16.30
N LEU A 22 33.64 -42.30 16.63
CA LEU A 22 33.73 -43.76 16.78
C LEU A 22 32.36 -44.50 16.88
N ALA A 23 32.18 -45.45 15.96
CA ALA A 23 31.40 -46.72 15.95
C ALA A 23 30.06 -46.93 16.72
N LEU A 24 29.10 -47.54 16.00
CA LEU A 24 27.93 -48.30 16.51
C LEU A 24 28.33 -49.73 16.95
N PRO A 25 27.49 -50.49 17.69
CA PRO A 25 26.59 -51.45 17.00
C PRO A 25 25.22 -51.79 17.67
N LEU A 26 24.23 -52.04 16.79
CA LEU A 26 23.18 -53.09 16.80
C LEU A 26 22.12 -53.30 17.94
N SER A 27 20.85 -53.24 17.49
CA SER A 27 19.56 -53.88 17.87
C SER A 27 19.56 -55.25 18.60
N PRO A 28 18.44 -55.77 19.19
CA PRO A 28 17.02 -55.62 18.74
C PRO A 28 15.87 -55.55 19.79
N ALA A 29 14.62 -55.43 19.29
CA ALA A 29 13.34 -55.50 20.02
C ALA A 29 12.67 -56.90 19.93
N PRO A 30 11.64 -57.22 20.76
CA PRO A 30 10.20 -57.04 20.44
C PRO A 30 9.35 -56.62 21.70
N GLY A 31 8.00 -56.53 21.74
CA GLY A 31 6.90 -56.59 20.75
C GLY A 31 5.50 -56.80 21.41
N HIS A 32 4.40 -56.69 20.64
CA HIS A 32 2.96 -56.91 21.01
C HIS A 32 2.31 -55.96 22.06
N SER A 33 0.98 -55.88 22.27
CA SER A 33 -0.22 -55.84 21.36
C SER A 33 -1.53 -55.66 22.18
N THR A 34 -2.53 -54.95 21.62
CA THR A 34 -4.01 -55.08 21.83
C THR A 34 -4.76 -54.78 23.16
N ALA A 35 -5.66 -53.78 23.06
CA ALA A 35 -7.12 -53.81 23.35
C ALA A 35 -7.76 -53.52 24.75
N LEU A 36 -8.93 -52.87 24.68
CA LEU A 36 -9.93 -52.41 25.70
C LEU A 36 -10.98 -53.53 26.01
N PRO A 37 -12.13 -53.34 26.73
CA PRO A 37 -12.72 -52.18 27.45
C PRO A 37 -13.25 -52.52 28.89
N TRP A 38 -14.14 -51.70 29.50
CA TRP A 38 -15.45 -52.09 30.13
C TRP A 38 -16.16 -50.88 30.81
N LEU A 39 -17.51 -50.87 30.84
CA LEU A 39 -18.45 -49.90 31.46
C LEU A 39 -19.27 -50.58 32.58
N PRO A 40 -19.90 -49.88 33.56
CA PRO A 40 -21.37 -49.59 33.52
C PRO A 40 -21.82 -48.36 34.40
N PRO A 41 -23.10 -48.17 34.82
CA PRO A 41 -24.33 -47.91 34.04
C PRO A 41 -25.10 -46.61 34.48
N ARG A 42 -26.36 -46.42 34.03
CA ARG A 42 -27.27 -45.26 34.29
C ARG A 42 -28.66 -45.66 34.87
N SER A 43 -29.43 -44.65 35.31
CA SER A 43 -30.93 -44.53 35.34
C SER A 43 -31.64 -44.91 36.66
N PRO A 44 -32.94 -44.52 36.93
CA PRO A 44 -33.91 -43.80 36.06
C PRO A 44 -34.88 -42.74 36.71
N GLN A 45 -35.63 -42.03 35.82
CA GLN A 45 -37.06 -41.60 35.88
C GLN A 45 -37.63 -40.51 36.84
N LEU A 46 -38.36 -39.54 36.25
CA LEU A 46 -39.84 -39.44 36.31
C LEU A 46 -40.44 -38.49 35.23
N LEU A 47 -41.77 -38.38 35.13
CA LEU A 47 -42.54 -38.13 33.88
C LEU A 47 -43.58 -36.97 33.93
N SER A 48 -44.20 -36.69 32.76
CA SER A 48 -45.34 -35.76 32.45
C SER A 48 -45.01 -34.27 32.27
N GLY A 49 -45.66 -33.48 31.39
CA GLY A 49 -46.56 -33.83 30.26
C GLY A 49 -47.75 -32.87 30.08
N HIS A 50 -47.76 -32.02 29.02
CA HIS A 50 -48.95 -31.53 28.26
C HIS A 50 -48.57 -30.42 27.25
N SER A 51 -49.41 -30.20 26.23
CA SER A 51 -49.16 -29.28 25.11
C SER A 51 -50.44 -28.61 24.60
N THR A 52 -50.42 -27.27 24.44
CA THR A 52 -51.33 -26.46 23.60
C THR A 52 -50.67 -25.09 23.33
N PRO A 53 -51.08 -24.33 22.28
CA PRO A 53 -50.15 -23.48 21.53
C PRO A 53 -50.10 -21.99 21.93
N ALA A 54 -48.99 -21.34 21.57
CA ALA A 54 -48.81 -19.88 21.61
C ALA A 54 -48.73 -19.28 20.19
N GLN A 55 -49.23 -18.05 20.04
CA GLN A 55 -49.40 -17.35 18.76
C GLN A 55 -48.09 -16.87 18.11
N PRO A 56 -48.06 -16.62 16.78
CA PRO A 56 -46.87 -16.14 16.10
C PRO A 56 -46.58 -14.66 16.40
N THR A 57 -45.36 -14.37 16.85
CA THR A 57 -44.83 -13.00 16.92
C THR A 57 -44.38 -12.52 15.52
N PRO A 58 -44.52 -11.22 15.21
CA PRO A 58 -44.29 -10.72 13.86
C PRO A 58 -42.81 -10.71 13.47
N HIS A 59 -42.52 -11.09 12.23
CA HIS A 59 -41.17 -11.01 11.65
C HIS A 59 -40.70 -9.55 11.55
N LEU A 60 -39.69 -9.20 12.35
CA LEU A 60 -38.83 -8.04 12.07
C LEU A 60 -37.97 -8.36 10.83
N PRO A 61 -37.86 -7.43 9.85
CA PRO A 61 -37.04 -7.66 8.67
C PRO A 61 -35.56 -7.69 9.07
N SER A 62 -34.90 -8.82 8.85
CA SER A 62 -33.45 -8.93 9.00
C SER A 62 -32.78 -8.06 7.94
N ALA A 63 -32.24 -6.91 8.36
CA ALA A 63 -31.34 -6.11 7.53
C ALA A 63 -30.03 -6.88 7.34
N CYS A 64 -29.98 -7.74 6.31
CA CYS A 64 -28.82 -8.55 5.95
C CYS A 64 -27.69 -7.69 5.36
N GLY A 65 -27.07 -6.86 6.20
CA GLY A 65 -25.76 -6.29 5.93
C GLY A 65 -24.72 -7.40 5.99
N GLY A 66 -24.06 -7.69 4.86
CA GLY A 66 -22.91 -8.59 4.85
C GLY A 66 -21.78 -8.09 5.77
N PRO A 67 -20.86 -8.97 6.22
CA PRO A 67 -19.80 -8.60 7.14
C PRO A 67 -18.93 -7.47 6.56
N THR A 68 -18.52 -6.52 7.41
CA THR A 68 -17.62 -5.43 7.04
C THR A 68 -16.34 -6.00 6.43
N ARG A 69 -16.06 -5.64 5.17
CA ARG A 69 -14.81 -5.96 4.49
C ARG A 69 -14.07 -4.70 4.05
N VAL A 70 -12.76 -4.81 4.03
CA VAL A 70 -11.84 -3.77 3.58
C VAL A 70 -11.73 -3.79 2.06
N THR A 71 -11.97 -2.64 1.42
CA THR A 71 -11.66 -2.43 -0.01
C THR A 71 -10.27 -1.81 -0.13
N LEU A 72 -9.35 -2.43 -0.87
CA LEU A 72 -8.06 -1.82 -1.22
C LEU A 72 -8.14 -1.17 -2.61
N GLY A 73 -7.64 0.06 -2.73
CA GLY A 73 -7.24 0.62 -4.02
C GLY A 73 -5.72 0.62 -4.13
N GLU A 74 -5.14 -0.24 -4.97
CA GLU A 74 -3.70 -0.34 -5.19
C GLU A 74 -3.28 0.48 -6.41
N GLU A 75 -2.37 1.45 -6.22
CA GLU A 75 -1.94 2.34 -7.29
C GLU A 75 -0.78 1.78 -8.15
N ARG A 76 -1.08 1.31 -9.37
CA ARG A 76 -0.16 1.21 -10.51
C ARG A 76 0.93 0.13 -10.45
N ALA A 77 1.51 -0.12 -11.61
CA ALA A 77 2.78 -0.83 -11.75
C ALA A 77 3.97 0.03 -11.24
N TRP A 78 4.02 1.32 -11.60
CA TRP A 78 5.05 2.28 -11.17
C TRP A 78 4.40 3.62 -10.77
N ARG A 79 4.84 4.25 -9.67
CA ARG A 79 4.27 5.52 -9.15
C ARG A 79 4.23 6.61 -10.23
N SER A 80 3.03 7.01 -10.64
CA SER A 80 2.82 8.08 -11.62
C SER A 80 1.34 8.44 -11.86
N HIS A 81 0.76 9.32 -11.04
CA HIS A 81 -0.33 10.19 -11.49
C HIS A 81 -0.08 11.62 -11.00
N ARG A 82 -0.26 12.61 -11.89
CA ARG A 82 -1.11 13.76 -11.54
C ARG A 82 -2.53 13.21 -11.59
N SER A 83 -3.24 13.17 -10.47
CA SER A 83 -4.66 12.85 -10.53
C SER A 83 -5.46 13.47 -9.40
N ASN A 84 -6.25 14.46 -9.81
CA ASN A 84 -7.55 14.71 -9.22
C ASN A 84 -8.53 13.53 -9.48
N ALA A 85 -8.16 12.53 -10.31
CA ALA A 85 -9.03 11.43 -10.75
C ALA A 85 -8.34 10.10 -11.19
N GLY A 86 -7.51 9.47 -10.35
CA GLY A 86 -6.72 8.27 -10.69
C GLY A 86 -7.21 7.05 -9.93
N GLY A 87 -6.55 6.73 -8.81
CA GLY A 87 -7.21 5.97 -7.75
C GLY A 87 -8.33 6.81 -7.09
N HIS A 88 -8.02 8.08 -6.81
CA HIS A 88 -8.83 9.00 -5.99
C HIS A 88 -10.14 9.54 -6.59
N THR A 89 -10.63 9.04 -7.72
CA THR A 89 -12.04 9.24 -8.15
C THR A 89 -12.91 7.98 -8.07
N CYS A 90 -12.31 6.80 -8.09
CA CYS A 90 -13.01 5.56 -7.73
C CYS A 90 -13.42 5.61 -6.24
N LEU A 91 -12.53 6.16 -5.40
CA LEU A 91 -12.67 6.24 -3.95
C LEU A 91 -13.84 7.14 -3.45
N PRO A 92 -14.01 8.42 -3.89
CA PRO A 92 -15.09 9.29 -3.43
C PRO A 92 -16.50 8.88 -3.90
N ARG A 93 -16.66 7.95 -4.85
CA ARG A 93 -17.99 7.33 -5.09
C ARG A 93 -18.40 6.39 -3.94
N ARG A 94 -17.46 5.72 -3.27
CA ARG A 94 -17.77 4.77 -2.17
C ARG A 94 -17.87 5.43 -0.78
N THR A 95 -17.25 6.58 -0.55
CA THR A 95 -17.27 7.26 0.77
C THR A 95 -18.52 8.08 1.05
N ALA A 96 -19.41 8.30 0.07
CA ALA A 96 -20.59 9.17 0.20
C ALA A 96 -21.67 8.74 1.23
N GLY A 97 -21.49 7.60 1.91
CA GLY A 97 -22.38 7.12 2.97
C GLY A 97 -21.87 7.41 4.38
N ALA A 98 -22.79 7.57 5.33
CA ALA A 98 -22.48 7.62 6.76
C ALA A 98 -21.83 6.30 7.21
N GLY A 99 -20.85 6.36 8.12
CA GLY A 99 -20.13 5.18 8.60
C GLY A 99 -18.98 4.70 7.71
N SER A 100 -18.43 5.56 6.84
CA SER A 100 -17.20 5.26 6.11
C SER A 100 -15.95 5.51 6.96
N LEU A 101 -15.05 4.52 6.99
CA LEU A 101 -13.69 4.67 7.50
C LEU A 101 -12.74 4.69 6.30
N THR A 102 -11.87 5.68 6.22
CA THR A 102 -10.79 5.73 5.23
C THR A 102 -9.44 5.63 5.93
N PRO A 103 -8.90 4.42 6.18
CA PRO A 103 -7.49 4.29 6.46
C PRO A 103 -6.70 4.77 5.24
N GLY A 104 -5.74 5.64 5.46
CA GLY A 104 -4.80 6.08 4.42
C GLY A 104 -3.39 5.93 4.94
N GLY A 105 -2.52 5.45 4.07
CA GLY A 105 -1.26 4.88 4.52
C GLY A 105 -1.54 3.61 5.32
N GLU A 106 -1.61 2.47 4.64
CA GLU A 106 -1.31 1.20 5.30
C GLU A 106 0.17 1.19 5.70
N ARG A 107 1.00 1.73 4.80
CA ARG A 107 2.47 1.75 4.82
C ARG A 107 2.98 2.94 4.00
N GLY A 108 4.28 3.24 4.10
CA GLY A 108 4.91 4.43 3.52
C GLY A 108 4.92 5.62 4.48
N GLY A 109 5.11 6.82 3.93
CA GLY A 109 5.04 8.10 4.65
C GLY A 109 4.70 9.25 3.68
N ASN A 110 5.14 10.47 3.98
CA ASN A 110 4.89 11.66 3.13
C ASN A 110 5.73 11.71 1.83
N ASN A 111 6.14 10.56 1.32
CA ASN A 111 6.86 10.41 0.06
C ASN A 111 5.94 10.24 -1.15
N ALA A 112 4.73 9.71 -0.96
CA ALA A 112 3.63 9.83 -1.90
C ALA A 112 2.96 11.21 -1.78
N GLY A 113 2.18 11.60 -2.79
CA GLY A 113 1.52 12.91 -2.81
C GLY A 113 0.47 12.97 -3.90
N HIS A 114 -0.72 13.45 -3.56
CA HIS A 114 -1.92 13.43 -4.39
C HIS A 114 -2.72 14.72 -4.22
N THR A 115 -3.29 15.22 -5.30
CA THR A 115 -4.18 16.39 -5.27
C THR A 115 -5.62 15.89 -5.46
N VAL A 116 -6.57 16.43 -4.70
CA VAL A 116 -8.01 16.15 -4.83
C VAL A 116 -8.74 17.46 -5.01
N VAL A 117 -9.64 17.54 -5.99
CA VAL A 117 -10.48 18.72 -6.22
C VAL A 117 -11.91 18.47 -5.76
N VAL A 118 -12.38 19.35 -4.88
CA VAL A 118 -13.77 19.39 -4.40
C VAL A 118 -14.23 20.84 -4.46
N ASP A 119 -15.40 21.08 -5.04
CA ASP A 119 -16.05 22.40 -5.18
C ASP A 119 -15.10 23.49 -5.72
N GLY A 120 -14.28 23.13 -6.72
CA GLY A 120 -13.30 24.02 -7.37
C GLY A 120 -12.01 24.26 -6.59
N LYS A 121 -11.83 23.65 -5.41
CA LYS A 121 -10.64 23.82 -4.55
C LYS A 121 -9.72 22.61 -4.63
N GLU A 122 -8.43 22.85 -4.87
CA GLU A 122 -7.40 21.80 -4.93
C GLU A 122 -6.77 21.55 -3.54
N TYR A 123 -6.98 20.38 -2.94
CA TYR A 123 -6.36 19.95 -1.67
C TYR A 123 -5.19 19.01 -1.94
N ASP A 124 -4.07 19.17 -1.24
CA ASP A 124 -2.83 18.41 -1.48
C ASP A 124 -2.51 17.52 -0.29
N PHE A 125 -2.62 16.21 -0.46
CA PHE A 125 -2.40 15.19 0.57
C PHE A 125 -1.10 14.43 0.33
N HIS A 126 -0.40 14.06 1.40
CA HIS A 126 0.83 13.25 1.36
C HIS A 126 0.81 12.17 2.44
N LEU A 127 0.47 12.53 3.68
CA LEU A 127 0.36 11.63 4.82
C LEU A 127 -1.07 11.53 5.35
N LEU A 128 -1.89 12.57 5.20
CA LEU A 128 -3.31 12.47 5.52
C LEU A 128 -4.01 11.56 4.50
N PRO A 129 -4.91 10.66 4.93
CA PRO A 129 -5.80 9.93 4.02
C PRO A 129 -6.60 10.91 3.18
N SER A 130 -6.60 10.80 1.85
CA SER A 130 -7.31 11.75 0.98
C SER A 130 -8.82 11.75 1.23
N GLY A 131 -9.36 10.63 1.72
CA GLY A 131 -10.72 10.50 2.24
C GLY A 131 -11.10 11.49 3.36
N ILE A 132 -10.13 12.15 4.02
CA ILE A 132 -10.38 13.18 5.06
C ILE A 132 -11.18 14.38 4.54
N ILE A 133 -11.23 14.57 3.22
CA ILE A 133 -12.08 15.58 2.58
C ILE A 133 -13.58 15.32 2.80
N ASN A 134 -13.98 14.07 3.05
CA ASN A 134 -15.34 13.73 3.43
C ASN A 134 -15.56 13.98 4.93
N THR A 135 -16.32 15.02 5.27
CA THR A 135 -16.65 15.39 6.66
C THR A 135 -17.45 14.33 7.42
N LYS A 136 -18.06 13.35 6.71
CA LYS A 136 -18.80 12.22 7.29
C LYS A 136 -17.95 10.95 7.48
N ALA A 137 -16.69 10.96 7.01
CA ALA A 137 -15.74 9.87 7.19
C ALA A 137 -14.82 10.13 8.38
N VAL A 138 -14.34 9.02 8.97
CA VAL A 138 -13.18 9.02 9.87
C VAL A 138 -11.96 8.56 9.08
N SER A 139 -10.87 9.31 9.20
CA SER A 139 -9.58 9.01 8.61
C SER A 139 -8.70 8.29 9.63
N PHE A 140 -7.97 7.26 9.20
CA PHE A 140 -7.10 6.48 10.09
C PHE A 140 -5.69 6.33 9.50
N ILE A 141 -4.65 6.53 10.32
CA ILE A 141 -3.25 6.26 9.95
C ILE A 141 -2.79 4.98 10.65
N GLY A 142 -2.46 3.96 9.86
CA GLY A 142 -2.11 2.62 10.33
C GLY A 142 -0.72 2.50 10.98
N ASN A 143 -0.51 1.41 11.72
CA ASN A 143 0.78 1.11 12.37
C ASN A 143 1.92 0.78 11.39
N GLY A 144 1.62 0.56 10.11
CA GLY A 144 2.63 0.34 9.07
C GLY A 144 3.30 1.62 8.59
N VAL A 145 2.72 2.79 8.86
CA VAL A 145 3.19 4.12 8.41
C VAL A 145 4.37 4.63 9.23
N VAL A 146 5.21 5.44 8.57
CA VAL A 146 6.22 6.29 9.20
C VAL A 146 5.80 7.76 9.12
N ILE A 147 5.67 8.42 10.27
CA ILE A 147 5.05 9.75 10.45
C ILE A 147 6.13 10.79 10.74
N HIS A 148 6.26 11.79 9.86
CA HIS A 148 7.03 13.02 10.15
C HIS A 148 6.08 14.05 10.76
N LEU A 149 6.16 14.30 12.07
CA LEU A 149 5.22 15.19 12.76
C LEU A 149 5.18 16.63 12.22
N PRO A 150 6.32 17.32 11.95
CA PRO A 150 6.29 18.62 11.31
C PRO A 150 5.56 18.59 9.96
N GLY A 151 5.85 17.60 9.12
CA GLY A 151 5.23 17.44 7.81
C GLY A 151 3.72 17.17 7.87
N LEU A 152 3.26 16.38 8.85
CA LEU A 152 1.83 16.11 9.08
C LEU A 152 1.06 17.42 9.37
N PHE A 153 1.56 18.23 10.30
CA PHE A 153 0.91 19.48 10.68
C PHE A 153 1.04 20.55 9.59
N GLU A 154 2.18 20.64 8.89
CA GLU A 154 2.36 21.53 7.74
C GLU A 154 1.37 21.23 6.61
N GLU A 155 1.18 19.95 6.28
CA GLU A 155 0.19 19.48 5.30
C GLU A 155 -1.24 19.84 5.72
N ALA A 156 -1.58 19.55 6.98
CA ALA A 156 -2.91 19.79 7.51
C ALA A 156 -3.25 21.29 7.55
N GLU A 157 -2.34 22.15 8.04
CA GLU A 157 -2.51 23.60 8.09
C GLU A 157 -2.61 24.24 6.70
N LYS A 158 -1.88 23.72 5.70
CA LYS A 158 -2.01 24.15 4.30
C LYS A 158 -3.40 23.85 3.76
N ASN A 159 -3.93 22.66 3.99
CA ASN A 159 -5.27 22.29 3.54
C ASN A 159 -6.38 22.97 4.35
N GLU A 160 -6.16 23.24 5.63
CA GLU A 160 -7.10 23.95 6.49
C GLU A 160 -7.29 25.42 6.07
N LYS A 161 -6.24 26.07 5.56
CA LYS A 161 -6.30 27.41 4.92
C LYS A 161 -7.13 27.41 3.64
N LYS A 162 -7.14 26.30 2.89
CA LYS A 162 -8.00 26.11 1.70
C LYS A 162 -9.46 25.78 2.07
N GLY A 163 -9.70 25.26 3.28
CA GLY A 163 -11.02 25.02 3.85
C GLY A 163 -11.27 23.63 4.42
N LEU A 164 -10.24 22.80 4.59
CA LEU A 164 -10.36 21.50 5.27
C LEU A 164 -10.53 21.73 6.79
N LYS A 165 -11.75 22.05 7.22
CA LYS A 165 -12.07 22.29 8.64
C LYS A 165 -12.32 21.00 9.41
N ASP A 166 -12.18 21.08 10.72
CA ASP A 166 -12.47 20.01 11.68
C ASP A 166 -11.79 18.68 11.35
N TRP A 167 -10.56 18.74 10.81
CA TRP A 167 -9.79 17.56 10.41
C TRP A 167 -9.26 16.80 11.64
N GLU A 168 -8.80 17.51 12.67
CA GLU A 168 -8.32 16.93 13.95
C GLU A 168 -9.41 16.11 14.66
N LYS A 169 -10.70 16.48 14.51
CA LYS A 169 -11.85 15.75 15.07
C LYS A 169 -12.15 14.41 14.38
N ARG A 170 -11.56 14.17 13.20
CA ARG A 170 -11.86 13.04 12.32
C ARG A 170 -10.63 12.22 11.93
N LEU A 171 -9.44 12.63 12.36
CA LEU A 171 -8.20 11.89 12.18
C LEU A 171 -7.91 11.04 13.43
N ILE A 172 -7.73 9.74 13.22
CA ILE A 172 -7.23 8.80 14.24
C ILE A 172 -5.86 8.28 13.80
N ILE A 173 -4.92 8.18 14.73
CA ILE A 173 -3.55 7.74 14.46
C ILE A 173 -3.24 6.55 15.36
N SER A 174 -2.71 5.46 14.78
CA SER A 174 -2.23 4.34 15.58
C SER A 174 -1.00 4.75 16.41
N ASP A 175 -1.11 4.54 17.71
CA ASP A 175 -0.03 4.55 18.68
C ASP A 175 1.23 3.75 18.25
N ARG A 176 1.09 2.70 17.45
CA ARG A 176 2.18 1.82 16.98
C ARG A 176 2.89 2.33 15.71
N ALA A 177 2.41 3.40 15.08
CA ALA A 177 3.10 4.03 13.95
C ALA A 177 4.48 4.58 14.36
N HIS A 178 5.46 4.52 13.46
CA HIS A 178 6.83 4.93 13.76
C HIS A 178 7.06 6.41 13.44
N LEU A 179 7.97 7.06 14.17
CA LEU A 179 8.34 8.45 13.97
C LEU A 179 9.51 8.60 12.98
N VAL A 180 9.30 9.46 11.98
CA VAL A 180 10.38 10.03 11.16
C VAL A 180 10.90 11.27 11.89
N PHE A 181 12.19 11.30 12.21
CA PHE A 181 12.86 12.46 12.78
C PHE A 181 13.59 13.28 11.70
N ASP A 182 13.92 14.53 12.00
CA ASP A 182 14.57 15.42 11.02
C ASP A 182 15.95 14.84 10.61
N PHE A 183 16.66 14.19 11.54
CA PHE A 183 17.91 13.49 11.21
C PHE A 183 17.72 12.27 10.29
N HIS A 184 16.57 11.59 10.29
CA HIS A 184 16.29 10.55 9.29
C HIS A 184 16.20 11.16 7.89
N GLN A 185 15.65 12.37 7.74
CA GLN A 185 15.58 13.07 6.45
C GLN A 185 16.97 13.52 5.96
N ALA A 186 17.81 14.01 6.87
CA ALA A 186 19.20 14.36 6.58
C ALA A 186 20.01 13.13 6.14
N VAL A 187 19.91 12.00 6.85
CA VAL A 187 20.58 10.73 6.49
C VAL A 187 20.13 10.22 5.12
N ASP A 188 18.84 10.27 4.79
CA ASP A 188 18.30 9.90 3.47
C ASP A 188 18.94 10.75 2.34
N GLY A 189 19.16 12.05 2.61
CA GLY A 189 19.89 12.94 1.71
C GLY A 189 21.38 12.62 1.57
N LEU A 190 22.06 12.31 2.67
CA LEU A 190 23.49 11.95 2.70
C LEU A 190 23.76 10.62 1.99
N GLN A 191 22.92 9.61 2.21
CA GLN A 191 23.05 8.28 1.61
C GLN A 191 22.95 8.31 0.08
N GLU A 192 22.07 9.15 -0.50
CA GLU A 192 22.02 9.34 -1.95
C GLU A 192 23.32 9.99 -2.48
N VAL A 193 23.85 11.03 -1.82
CA VAL A 193 25.11 11.66 -2.25
C VAL A 193 26.27 10.66 -2.21
N GLN A 194 26.37 9.88 -1.13
CA GLN A 194 27.39 8.84 -0.98
C GLN A 194 27.24 7.75 -2.05
N ARG A 195 26.01 7.30 -2.34
CA ARG A 195 25.75 6.29 -3.38
C ARG A 195 26.10 6.79 -4.78
N GLN A 196 25.77 8.04 -5.12
CA GLN A 196 26.17 8.63 -6.40
C GLN A 196 27.70 8.61 -6.57
N ALA A 197 28.45 8.94 -5.51
CA ALA A 197 29.90 8.99 -5.53
C ALA A 197 30.56 7.60 -5.63
N GLN A 198 29.95 6.57 -5.01
CA GLN A 198 30.50 5.21 -4.96
C GLN A 198 30.06 4.33 -6.15
N GLU A 199 28.79 4.39 -6.53
CA GLU A 199 28.17 3.47 -7.51
C GLU A 199 27.87 4.15 -8.86
N GLY A 200 28.08 5.47 -8.97
CA GLY A 200 27.69 6.28 -10.14
C GLY A 200 26.18 6.41 -10.33
N LYS A 201 25.37 5.89 -9.40
CA LYS A 201 23.92 5.70 -9.53
C LYS A 201 23.20 6.16 -8.26
N ASN A 202 22.18 6.99 -8.43
CA ASN A 202 21.22 7.34 -7.38
C ASN A 202 19.97 6.45 -7.45
N ILE A 203 19.43 6.03 -6.31
CA ILE A 203 18.10 5.39 -6.29
C ILE A 203 17.04 6.43 -6.70
N GLY A 204 17.26 7.70 -6.33
CA GLY A 204 16.30 8.79 -6.49
C GLY A 204 15.32 8.82 -5.33
N THR A 205 15.82 8.72 -4.09
CA THR A 205 14.96 8.78 -2.89
C THR A 205 14.28 10.14 -2.80
N THR A 206 13.18 10.21 -2.04
CA THR A 206 12.43 11.46 -1.86
C THR A 206 13.07 12.40 -0.83
N LYS A 207 14.18 12.01 -0.18
CA LYS A 207 14.80 12.75 0.93
C LYS A 207 13.79 13.10 2.04
N LYS A 208 12.97 12.11 2.39
CA LYS A 208 11.89 12.20 3.39
C LYS A 208 12.14 11.33 4.62
N GLY A 209 13.29 10.67 4.70
CA GLY A 209 13.68 9.85 5.85
C GLY A 209 12.97 8.50 5.93
N ILE A 210 12.30 8.08 4.84
CA ILE A 210 11.51 6.85 4.80
C ILE A 210 12.41 5.62 5.01
N GLY A 211 13.46 5.49 4.18
CA GLY A 211 14.43 4.39 4.27
C GLY A 211 15.13 4.31 5.64
N PRO A 212 15.75 5.41 6.14
CA PRO A 212 16.35 5.43 7.46
C PRO A 212 15.37 5.09 8.60
N THR A 213 14.12 5.58 8.55
CA THR A 213 13.12 5.24 9.59
C THR A 213 12.72 3.76 9.55
N TYR A 214 12.52 3.17 8.37
CA TYR A 214 12.26 1.73 8.24
C TYR A 214 13.48 0.88 8.64
N SER A 215 14.70 1.37 8.42
CA SER A 215 15.92 0.74 8.93
C SER A 215 15.96 0.73 10.47
N SER A 216 15.70 1.86 11.12
CA SER A 216 15.61 1.94 12.60
C SER A 216 14.46 1.09 13.16
N LYS A 217 13.34 0.96 12.43
CA LYS A 217 12.24 0.02 12.75
C LYS A 217 12.71 -1.43 12.70
N ALA A 218 13.40 -1.84 11.63
CA ALA A 218 13.93 -3.21 11.48
C ALA A 218 15.02 -3.53 12.52
N ALA A 219 15.89 -2.56 12.83
CA ALA A 219 16.89 -2.66 13.90
C ALA A 219 16.28 -2.74 15.30
N ARG A 220 15.01 -2.32 15.47
CA ARG A 220 14.29 -2.14 16.75
C ARG A 220 14.85 -1.02 17.64
N THR A 221 15.57 -0.06 17.03
CA THR A 221 16.07 1.16 17.69
C THR A 221 15.16 2.38 17.47
N GLY A 222 14.22 2.29 16.53
CA GLY A 222 13.26 3.35 16.23
C GLY A 222 12.27 3.63 17.37
N LEU A 223 11.62 4.79 17.26
CA LEU A 223 10.60 5.28 18.20
C LEU A 223 9.23 5.38 17.51
N ARG A 224 8.17 5.27 18.31
CA ARG A 224 6.77 5.27 17.88
C ARG A 224 5.96 6.36 18.56
N ILE A 225 4.74 6.58 18.07
CA ILE A 225 3.77 7.51 18.66
C ILE A 225 3.48 7.16 20.13
N CYS A 226 3.37 5.86 20.49
CA CYS A 226 3.19 5.41 21.87
C CYS A 226 4.38 5.77 22.78
N ASP A 227 5.60 5.76 22.25
CA ASP A 227 6.79 6.12 23.00
C ASP A 227 6.78 7.64 23.30
N LEU A 228 6.37 8.47 22.33
CA LEU A 228 6.28 9.94 22.47
C LEU A 228 5.19 10.41 23.47
N LEU A 229 4.09 9.68 23.58
CA LEU A 229 2.95 10.07 24.44
C LEU A 229 3.00 9.50 25.87
N SER A 230 3.97 8.62 26.15
CA SER A 230 4.23 8.02 27.45
C SER A 230 5.12 8.94 28.31
N ASP A 231 6.04 8.37 29.08
CA ASP A 231 7.10 9.11 29.77
C ASP A 231 8.02 9.82 28.77
N PHE A 232 8.02 11.15 28.83
CA PHE A 232 8.80 12.00 27.93
C PHE A 232 10.31 12.00 28.24
N ASP A 233 10.71 11.67 29.47
CA ASP A 233 12.13 11.64 29.84
C ASP A 233 12.79 10.37 29.31
N GLU A 234 12.11 9.22 29.41
CA GLU A 234 12.53 7.97 28.76
C GLU A 234 12.49 8.09 27.23
N PHE A 235 11.47 8.74 26.65
CA PHE A 235 11.46 9.07 25.22
C PHE A 235 12.68 9.92 24.84
N SER A 236 13.02 10.94 25.63
CA SER A 236 14.15 11.83 25.38
C SER A 236 15.49 11.09 25.47
N SER A 237 15.65 10.20 26.43
CA SER A 237 16.81 9.30 26.56
C SER A 237 16.98 8.42 25.30
N ARG A 238 15.92 7.72 24.89
CA ARG A 238 15.94 6.87 23.68
C ARG A 238 16.17 7.66 22.40
N PHE A 239 15.62 8.87 22.28
CA PHE A 239 15.84 9.78 21.15
C PHE A 239 17.31 10.20 21.05
N LYS A 240 17.93 10.60 22.19
CA LYS A 240 19.36 10.95 22.25
C LYS A 240 20.25 9.79 21.81
N ASN A 241 19.98 8.59 22.32
CA ASN A 241 20.70 7.38 21.93
C ASN A 241 20.59 7.08 20.43
N LEU A 242 19.39 7.20 19.84
CA LEU A 242 19.19 7.00 18.40
C LEU A 242 19.89 8.09 17.56
N ALA A 243 19.81 9.35 17.98
CA ALA A 243 20.48 10.47 17.32
C ALA A 243 22.01 10.27 17.30
N HIS A 244 22.62 9.93 18.44
CA HIS A 244 24.06 9.67 18.54
C HIS A 244 24.49 8.44 17.73
N GLN A 245 23.67 7.38 17.64
CA GLN A 245 23.94 6.25 16.73
C GLN A 245 24.01 6.71 15.27
N HIS A 246 23.09 7.58 14.82
CA HIS A 246 23.14 8.14 13.47
C HIS A 246 24.35 9.06 13.25
N GLN A 247 24.73 9.89 14.23
CA GLN A 247 25.96 10.70 14.14
C GLN A 247 27.22 9.84 14.05
N SER A 248 27.28 8.73 14.78
CA SER A 248 28.40 7.79 14.72
C SER A 248 28.49 7.05 13.37
N MET A 249 27.38 6.85 12.67
CA MET A 249 27.36 6.26 11.32
C MET A 249 27.62 7.30 10.21
N PHE A 250 27.26 8.55 10.45
CA PHE A 250 27.38 9.66 9.51
C PHE A 250 28.09 10.84 10.18
N PRO A 251 29.43 10.89 10.20
CA PRO A 251 30.18 11.91 10.95
C PRO A 251 29.93 13.37 10.52
N THR A 252 29.38 13.58 9.32
CA THR A 252 28.96 14.90 8.80
C THR A 252 27.52 15.28 9.16
N LEU A 253 26.82 14.46 9.95
CA LEU A 253 25.43 14.68 10.35
C LEU A 253 25.36 15.55 11.61
N GLU A 254 24.99 16.81 11.42
CA GLU A 254 24.62 17.71 12.50
C GLU A 254 23.17 17.45 12.96
N ILE A 255 22.96 17.39 14.28
CA ILE A 255 21.64 17.19 14.88
C ILE A 255 21.47 18.16 16.05
N ASP A 256 20.56 19.13 15.90
CA ASP A 256 20.02 19.88 17.05
C ASP A 256 19.06 18.97 17.84
N ILE A 257 19.63 18.23 18.80
CA ILE A 257 18.92 17.27 19.64
C ILE A 257 17.89 17.97 20.54
N GLU A 258 18.30 19.02 21.24
CA GLU A 258 17.44 19.69 22.23
C GLU A 258 16.33 20.50 21.58
N GLY A 259 16.59 21.19 20.45
CA GLY A 259 15.55 21.88 19.69
C GLY A 259 14.56 20.92 19.03
N GLN A 260 15.00 19.75 18.55
CA GLN A 260 14.10 18.70 18.08
C GLN A 260 13.24 18.14 19.23
N LEU A 261 13.82 17.81 20.39
CA LEU A 261 13.06 17.35 21.56
C LEU A 261 12.03 18.39 22.01
N LYS A 262 12.42 19.67 22.09
CA LYS A 262 11.50 20.78 22.43
C LYS A 262 10.33 20.88 21.46
N ARG A 263 10.57 20.74 20.15
CA ARG A 263 9.50 20.72 19.12
C ARG A 263 8.62 19.47 19.25
N LEU A 264 9.21 18.29 19.47
CA LEU A 264 8.49 17.03 19.68
C LEU A 264 7.58 17.08 20.91
N LYS A 265 8.00 17.73 22.01
CA LYS A 265 7.15 17.94 23.19
C LYS A 265 5.89 18.76 22.88
N GLY A 266 6.01 19.80 22.04
CA GLY A 266 4.86 20.56 21.56
C GLY A 266 3.94 19.75 20.66
N PHE A 267 4.49 18.91 19.78
CA PHE A 267 3.70 18.01 18.93
C PHE A 267 3.02 16.87 19.73
N ALA A 268 3.62 16.40 20.82
CA ALA A 268 3.04 15.37 21.69
C ALA A 268 1.66 15.80 22.22
N GLU A 269 1.55 17.02 22.75
CA GLU A 269 0.27 17.52 23.26
C GLU A 269 -0.76 17.77 22.15
N ARG A 270 -0.32 18.28 20.99
CA ARG A 270 -1.23 18.48 19.85
C ARG A 270 -1.73 17.17 19.23
N ILE A 271 -0.90 16.12 19.20
CA ILE A 271 -1.30 14.82 18.61
C ILE A 271 -2.09 13.94 19.58
N ARG A 272 -1.92 14.12 20.90
CA ARG A 272 -2.54 13.30 21.96
C ARG A 272 -4.04 13.00 21.75
N PRO A 273 -4.92 13.95 21.36
CA PRO A 273 -6.35 13.68 21.17
C PRO A 273 -6.68 12.76 19.98
N MET A 274 -5.79 12.67 18.99
CA MET A 274 -5.97 11.88 17.76
C MET A 274 -5.43 10.45 17.90
N VAL A 275 -4.62 10.14 18.92
CA VAL A 275 -3.95 8.83 19.05
C VAL A 275 -4.83 7.81 19.76
N ARG A 276 -4.88 6.59 19.23
CA ARG A 276 -5.57 5.43 19.83
C ARG A 276 -4.79 4.14 19.62
N ASP A 277 -5.16 3.09 20.36
CA ASP A 277 -4.76 1.72 20.01
C ASP A 277 -5.32 1.39 18.62
N GLY A 278 -4.43 1.26 17.65
CA GLY A 278 -4.82 1.08 16.25
C GLY A 278 -5.46 -0.28 15.97
N VAL A 279 -5.04 -1.32 16.68
CA VAL A 279 -5.52 -2.70 16.46
C VAL A 279 -6.93 -2.86 17.02
N TYR A 280 -7.17 -2.37 18.24
CA TYR A 280 -8.49 -2.35 18.86
C TYR A 280 -9.46 -1.46 18.06
N PHE A 281 -9.02 -0.29 17.61
CA PHE A 281 -9.84 0.59 16.77
C PHE A 281 -10.28 -0.09 15.46
N MET A 282 -9.37 -0.78 14.77
CA MET A 282 -9.70 -1.55 13.56
C MET A 282 -10.58 -2.76 13.86
N TYR A 283 -10.35 -3.46 14.98
CA TYR A 283 -11.18 -4.58 15.42
C TYR A 283 -12.64 -4.15 15.64
N GLU A 284 -12.87 -3.09 16.40
CA GLU A 284 -14.20 -2.49 16.64
C GLU A 284 -14.84 -1.98 15.33
N ALA A 285 -14.04 -1.42 14.41
CA ALA A 285 -14.54 -0.98 13.12
C ALA A 285 -14.98 -2.13 12.21
N LEU A 286 -14.38 -3.32 12.34
CA LEU A 286 -14.70 -4.52 11.57
C LEU A 286 -15.87 -5.33 12.16
N HIS A 287 -15.94 -5.45 13.50
CA HIS A 287 -16.88 -6.34 14.19
C HIS A 287 -18.10 -5.64 14.81
N GLY A 288 -18.10 -4.30 14.83
CA GLY A 288 -19.29 -3.51 15.19
C GLY A 288 -20.35 -3.47 14.07
N PRO A 289 -21.25 -2.46 14.08
CA PRO A 289 -22.24 -2.27 13.02
C PRO A 289 -21.59 -2.21 11.62
N PRO A 290 -22.26 -2.69 10.55
CA PRO A 290 -21.69 -2.73 9.21
C PRO A 290 -21.15 -1.37 8.73
N LYS A 291 -19.87 -1.33 8.38
CA LYS A 291 -19.17 -0.13 7.90
C LYS A 291 -18.63 -0.34 6.48
N LYS A 292 -18.25 0.75 5.83
CA LYS A 292 -17.45 0.72 4.61
C LYS A 292 -16.04 1.16 4.94
N ILE A 293 -15.09 0.22 4.95
CA ILE A 293 -13.68 0.51 5.18
C ILE A 293 -12.97 0.52 3.83
N LEU A 294 -12.39 1.65 3.48
CA LEU A 294 -11.76 1.89 2.19
C LEU A 294 -10.31 2.33 2.41
N VAL A 295 -9.36 1.58 1.85
CA VAL A 295 -7.96 1.82 2.14
C VAL A 295 -7.19 2.30 0.93
N GLU A 296 -6.45 3.37 1.15
CA GLU A 296 -5.60 4.03 0.16
C GLU A 296 -4.20 3.42 0.20
N GLY A 297 -3.91 2.55 -0.79
CA GLY A 297 -2.58 1.99 -0.99
C GLY A 297 -1.56 3.05 -1.39
N ALA A 298 -0.37 3.00 -0.81
CA ALA A 298 0.72 3.92 -1.12
C ALA A 298 1.68 3.35 -2.19
N ASN A 299 2.28 4.25 -2.98
CA ASN A 299 3.26 3.95 -4.03
C ASN A 299 2.74 3.10 -5.20
N ALA A 300 3.18 1.84 -5.33
CA ALA A 300 2.89 0.92 -6.46
C ALA A 300 3.46 -0.49 -6.25
N ALA A 301 2.87 -1.50 -6.90
CA ALA A 301 3.30 -2.91 -6.83
C ALA A 301 4.80 -3.10 -7.10
N LEU A 302 5.35 -2.50 -8.16
CA LEU A 302 6.77 -2.67 -8.50
C LEU A 302 7.71 -1.75 -7.71
N LEU A 303 7.15 -0.90 -6.84
CA LEU A 303 7.91 -0.15 -5.83
C LEU A 303 7.90 -0.85 -4.46
N ASP A 304 7.24 -2.00 -4.31
CA ASP A 304 7.28 -2.83 -3.11
C ASP A 304 8.73 -3.24 -2.77
N ILE A 305 9.07 -3.26 -1.49
CA ILE A 305 10.43 -3.64 -1.03
C ILE A 305 10.83 -5.08 -1.39
N ASP A 306 9.87 -6.01 -1.41
CA ASP A 306 10.10 -7.44 -1.69
C ASP A 306 9.79 -7.81 -3.16
N PHE A 307 8.71 -7.26 -3.71
CA PHE A 307 8.19 -7.60 -5.04
C PHE A 307 8.51 -6.58 -6.13
N GLY A 308 9.12 -5.45 -5.76
CA GLY A 308 9.49 -4.41 -6.71
C GLY A 308 10.78 -4.72 -7.48
N THR A 309 11.14 -3.86 -8.43
CA THR A 309 12.46 -3.97 -9.08
C THR A 309 13.52 -3.39 -8.15
N TYR A 310 13.89 -4.16 -7.12
CA TYR A 310 14.97 -3.87 -6.19
C TYR A 310 16.29 -3.57 -6.94
N PRO A 311 17.14 -2.64 -6.48
CA PRO A 311 17.01 -1.76 -5.31
C PRO A 311 16.18 -0.50 -5.56
N PHE A 312 15.61 -0.31 -6.75
CA PHE A 312 14.90 0.91 -7.16
C PHE A 312 13.42 0.88 -6.72
N VAL A 313 13.23 0.71 -5.41
CA VAL A 313 11.95 0.48 -4.72
C VAL A 313 11.79 1.45 -3.53
N THR A 314 10.64 1.39 -2.84
CA THR A 314 10.50 2.03 -1.52
C THR A 314 10.77 1.02 -0.40
N SER A 315 10.83 1.48 0.85
CA SER A 315 11.24 0.67 2.00
C SER A 315 10.06 0.02 2.73
N SER A 316 8.96 -0.22 2.02
CA SER A 316 7.72 -0.78 2.55
C SER A 316 7.06 -1.66 1.49
N ASN A 317 6.26 -2.64 1.92
CA ASN A 317 5.37 -3.32 1.00
C ASN A 317 4.26 -2.36 0.52
N CYS A 318 3.93 -2.45 -0.76
CA CYS A 318 2.92 -1.66 -1.46
C CYS A 318 1.80 -2.54 -2.04
N THR A 319 1.94 -3.85 -1.87
CA THR A 319 1.05 -4.94 -2.28
C THR A 319 -0.02 -5.25 -1.23
N VAL A 320 -0.97 -6.17 -1.50
CA VAL A 320 -2.11 -6.51 -0.61
C VAL A 320 -1.69 -7.07 0.76
N GLY A 321 -0.52 -7.71 0.88
CA GLY A 321 0.06 -8.06 2.19
C GLY A 321 0.33 -6.82 3.05
N GLY A 322 0.48 -5.66 2.39
CA GLY A 322 0.42 -4.29 2.88
C GLY A 322 -0.61 -4.09 3.99
N VAL A 323 -1.88 -4.28 3.60
CA VAL A 323 -3.10 -4.17 4.38
C VAL A 323 -2.98 -4.84 5.75
N CYS A 324 -2.65 -6.15 5.75
CA CYS A 324 -2.75 -6.98 6.94
C CYS A 324 -1.82 -6.49 8.05
N THR A 325 -0.53 -6.31 7.74
CA THR A 325 0.46 -5.91 8.76
C THR A 325 0.48 -4.39 9.01
N GLY A 326 -0.05 -3.59 8.07
CA GLY A 326 -0.16 -2.13 8.19
C GLY A 326 -1.31 -1.66 9.08
N LEU A 327 -2.39 -2.46 9.17
CA LEU A 327 -3.59 -2.16 9.95
C LEU A 327 -3.83 -3.13 11.13
N GLY A 328 -3.08 -4.22 11.22
CA GLY A 328 -3.27 -5.25 12.25
C GLY A 328 -4.51 -6.12 12.05
N ILE A 329 -4.96 -6.29 10.80
CA ILE A 329 -6.16 -7.05 10.45
C ILE A 329 -5.80 -8.38 9.76
N PRO A 330 -6.60 -9.45 9.92
CA PRO A 330 -6.32 -10.73 9.30
C PRO A 330 -6.88 -10.80 7.86
N PRO A 331 -6.35 -11.67 6.98
CA PRO A 331 -6.69 -11.67 5.54
C PRO A 331 -8.18 -11.84 5.22
N GLN A 332 -8.94 -12.58 6.04
CA GLN A 332 -10.38 -12.79 5.83
C GLN A 332 -11.24 -11.52 5.95
N ASN A 333 -10.70 -10.43 6.49
CA ASN A 333 -11.37 -9.12 6.52
C ASN A 333 -11.12 -8.29 5.25
N ILE A 334 -10.25 -8.75 4.34
CA ILE A 334 -10.07 -8.13 3.01
C ILE A 334 -11.20 -8.58 2.09
N GLY A 335 -11.76 -7.64 1.32
CA GLY A 335 -12.82 -7.85 0.35
C GLY A 335 -12.35 -7.53 -1.06
N ASP A 336 -12.94 -6.50 -1.64
CA ASP A 336 -12.57 -5.99 -2.96
C ASP A 336 -11.10 -5.52 -2.98
N VAL A 337 -10.30 -5.98 -3.93
CA VAL A 337 -8.93 -5.51 -4.16
C VAL A 337 -8.85 -4.96 -5.59
N TYR A 338 -8.69 -3.66 -5.73
CA TYR A 338 -8.76 -2.98 -7.03
C TYR A 338 -7.38 -2.53 -7.53
N GLY A 339 -6.96 -3.07 -8.67
CA GLY A 339 -5.73 -2.66 -9.35
C GLY A 339 -5.96 -1.40 -10.18
N VAL A 340 -5.39 -0.27 -9.78
CA VAL A 340 -5.44 0.97 -10.57
C VAL A 340 -4.35 0.92 -11.64
N VAL A 341 -4.75 0.59 -12.85
CA VAL A 341 -3.91 0.49 -14.04
C VAL A 341 -3.97 1.81 -14.80
N LYS A 342 -2.94 2.13 -15.57
CA LYS A 342 -2.97 3.24 -16.53
C LYS A 342 -2.84 2.66 -17.94
N ALA A 343 -3.50 3.24 -18.93
CA ALA A 343 -3.48 2.75 -20.32
C ALA A 343 -2.08 2.78 -21.01
N TYR A 344 -1.04 3.20 -20.29
CA TYR A 344 0.36 3.19 -20.71
C TYR A 344 1.23 3.17 -19.46
N THR A 345 2.52 2.87 -19.59
CA THR A 345 3.42 2.73 -18.43
C THR A 345 4.24 4.00 -18.23
N THR A 346 4.62 4.29 -16.99
CA THR A 346 5.52 5.42 -16.65
C THR A 346 6.33 5.14 -15.41
N ARG A 347 7.62 5.52 -15.42
CA ARG A 347 8.53 5.34 -14.28
C ARG A 347 9.15 6.67 -13.85
N VAL A 348 9.34 6.84 -12.54
CA VAL A 348 10.18 7.88 -11.94
C VAL A 348 11.48 7.23 -11.47
N GLY A 349 12.62 7.91 -11.66
CA GLY A 349 13.92 7.40 -11.27
C GLY A 349 14.55 6.43 -12.28
N ILE A 350 15.70 5.88 -11.90
CA ILE A 350 16.44 4.91 -12.72
C ILE A 350 15.88 3.48 -12.52
N GLY A 351 16.54 2.49 -13.10
CA GLY A 351 16.12 1.09 -13.12
C GLY A 351 15.49 0.68 -14.46
N ALA A 352 15.43 -0.63 -14.70
CA ALA A 352 14.93 -1.17 -15.96
C ALA A 352 13.46 -0.78 -16.22
N PHE A 353 13.14 -0.55 -17.49
CA PHE A 353 11.78 -0.23 -17.93
C PHE A 353 11.58 -0.79 -19.37
N PRO A 354 11.19 -2.07 -19.50
CA PRO A 354 11.23 -2.78 -20.78
C PRO A 354 10.38 -2.15 -21.91
N THR A 355 9.24 -1.54 -21.57
CA THR A 355 8.38 -0.86 -22.57
C THR A 355 8.66 0.63 -22.76
N GLU A 356 9.75 1.16 -22.19
CA GLU A 356 10.13 2.56 -22.35
C GLU A 356 10.22 2.96 -23.82
N GLN A 357 9.73 4.15 -24.15
CA GLN A 357 9.79 4.74 -25.47
C GLN A 357 10.66 5.99 -25.42
N ILE A 358 11.88 5.90 -25.95
CA ILE A 358 12.84 7.02 -26.06
C ILE A 358 12.74 7.59 -27.49
N ASN A 359 11.54 8.06 -27.83
CA ASN A 359 11.14 8.52 -29.15
C ASN A 359 9.89 9.42 -29.04
N GLU A 360 9.32 9.83 -30.17
CA GLU A 360 8.14 10.69 -30.27
C GLU A 360 6.90 10.17 -29.54
N ILE A 361 6.73 8.85 -29.41
CA ILE A 361 5.64 8.25 -28.62
C ILE A 361 5.85 8.53 -27.13
N GLY A 362 7.08 8.39 -26.64
CA GLY A 362 7.42 8.68 -25.25
C GLY A 362 7.11 10.13 -24.87
N ASP A 363 7.52 11.07 -25.72
CA ASP A 363 7.26 12.50 -25.52
C ASP A 363 5.77 12.86 -25.64
N LEU A 364 5.03 12.22 -26.57
CA LEU A 364 3.58 12.38 -26.71
C LEU A 364 2.83 11.92 -25.45
N LEU A 365 3.12 10.71 -24.95
CA LEU A 365 2.54 10.14 -23.73
C LEU A 365 2.90 10.97 -22.49
N GLN A 366 4.13 11.50 -22.43
CA GLN A 366 4.58 12.39 -21.36
C GLN A 366 3.80 13.71 -21.36
N THR A 367 3.66 14.31 -22.54
CA THR A 367 3.07 15.64 -22.72
C THR A 367 1.56 15.60 -22.49
N ARG A 368 0.83 14.77 -23.24
CA ARG A 368 -0.63 14.60 -23.07
C ARG A 368 -0.97 14.13 -21.67
N GLY A 369 -0.17 13.21 -21.12
CA GLY A 369 -0.35 12.67 -19.78
C GLY A 369 -0.06 13.61 -18.61
N HIS A 370 0.55 14.78 -18.86
CA HIS A 370 1.13 15.68 -17.86
C HIS A 370 2.08 14.94 -16.88
N GLU A 371 2.99 14.12 -17.42
CA GLU A 371 3.80 13.20 -16.64
C GLU A 371 5.09 13.82 -16.12
N TRP A 372 4.92 14.65 -15.09
CA TRP A 372 5.97 15.33 -14.34
C TRP A 372 5.71 15.26 -12.83
N GLY A 373 6.76 15.31 -12.01
CA GLY A 373 6.64 15.40 -10.56
C GLY A 373 6.01 16.74 -10.13
N VAL A 374 4.98 16.72 -9.28
CA VAL A 374 4.27 17.94 -8.86
C VAL A 374 5.17 18.86 -8.04
N THR A 375 5.92 18.30 -7.08
CA THR A 375 6.83 19.06 -6.20
C THR A 375 8.20 19.33 -6.82
N THR A 376 8.65 18.50 -7.76
CA THR A 376 10.05 18.48 -8.25
C THR A 376 10.21 18.87 -9.72
N GLY A 377 9.11 19.01 -10.48
CA GLY A 377 9.14 19.24 -11.92
C GLY A 377 9.71 18.08 -12.77
N ARG A 378 10.29 17.03 -12.15
CA ARG A 378 11.01 15.96 -12.85
C ARG A 378 10.10 15.22 -13.83
N LYS A 379 10.45 15.28 -15.12
CA LYS A 379 9.83 14.48 -16.21
C LYS A 379 9.84 12.99 -15.85
N ARG A 380 8.76 12.29 -16.16
CA ARG A 380 8.65 10.83 -15.98
C ARG A 380 8.96 10.12 -17.29
N ARG A 381 9.68 9.01 -17.19
CA ARG A 381 9.92 8.09 -18.30
C ARG A 381 8.59 7.49 -18.73
N CYS A 382 8.30 7.43 -20.02
CA CYS A 382 7.02 6.95 -20.56
C CYS A 382 7.24 5.74 -21.48
N GLY A 383 6.25 4.87 -21.56
CA GLY A 383 6.33 3.65 -22.34
C GLY A 383 4.96 3.02 -22.57
N TRP A 384 4.91 2.01 -23.43
CA TRP A 384 3.67 1.28 -23.73
C TRP A 384 3.12 0.54 -22.50
N LEU A 385 1.83 0.17 -22.53
CA LEU A 385 1.28 -0.73 -21.50
C LEU A 385 2.03 -2.07 -21.56
N ASP A 386 2.33 -2.60 -20.37
CA ASP A 386 3.07 -3.84 -20.20
C ASP A 386 2.20 -4.82 -19.41
N LEU A 387 1.87 -5.94 -20.05
CA LEU A 387 1.04 -7.00 -19.48
C LEU A 387 1.87 -8.07 -18.76
N MET A 388 3.19 -8.15 -18.96
CA MET A 388 4.06 -8.97 -18.12
C MET A 388 4.02 -8.45 -16.69
N ILE A 389 4.21 -7.13 -16.51
CA ILE A 389 4.21 -6.53 -15.17
C ILE A 389 2.81 -6.45 -14.55
N LEU A 390 1.76 -6.28 -15.36
CA LEU A 390 0.39 -6.25 -14.84
C LEU A 390 -0.08 -7.65 -14.38
N ARG A 391 0.24 -8.72 -15.12
CA ARG A 391 0.00 -10.09 -14.65
C ARG A 391 0.81 -10.40 -13.39
N TYR A 392 2.08 -9.98 -13.34
CA TYR A 392 2.91 -10.16 -12.14
C TYR A 392 2.31 -9.45 -10.91
N ALA A 393 1.87 -8.19 -11.06
CA ALA A 393 1.17 -7.47 -9.98
C ALA A 393 -0.14 -8.17 -9.58
N HIS A 394 -0.89 -8.75 -10.53
CA HIS A 394 -2.08 -9.53 -10.21
C HIS A 394 -1.74 -10.82 -9.43
N MET A 395 -0.67 -11.54 -9.77
CA MET A 395 -0.23 -12.75 -9.06
C MET A 395 0.07 -12.48 -7.57
N VAL A 396 0.62 -11.31 -7.26
CA VAL A 396 0.94 -10.93 -5.86
C VAL A 396 -0.29 -10.42 -5.11
N ASN A 397 -1.20 -9.71 -5.80
CA ASN A 397 -2.26 -8.93 -5.14
C ASN A 397 -3.67 -9.53 -5.24
N GLY A 398 -3.93 -10.46 -6.16
CA GLY A 398 -5.24 -11.10 -6.31
C GLY A 398 -6.36 -10.12 -6.67
N PHE A 399 -6.10 -9.15 -7.56
CA PHE A 399 -7.08 -8.14 -7.98
C PHE A 399 -8.46 -8.74 -8.31
N THR A 400 -9.50 -8.22 -7.68
CA THR A 400 -10.90 -8.58 -7.93
C THR A 400 -11.52 -7.79 -9.09
N ALA A 401 -11.00 -6.60 -9.36
CA ALA A 401 -11.28 -5.82 -10.56
C ALA A 401 -10.16 -4.80 -10.84
N LEU A 402 -10.14 -4.22 -12.03
CA LEU A 402 -9.22 -3.14 -12.42
C LEU A 402 -9.92 -1.80 -12.59
N ALA A 403 -9.19 -0.71 -12.36
CA ALA A 403 -9.55 0.64 -12.81
C ALA A 403 -8.53 1.07 -13.88
N LEU A 404 -8.93 1.12 -15.14
CA LEU A 404 -8.06 1.52 -16.26
C LEU A 404 -8.13 3.03 -16.47
N THR A 405 -7.07 3.74 -16.14
CA THR A 405 -7.05 5.21 -16.09
C THR A 405 -6.27 5.83 -17.25
N LYS A 406 -6.58 7.09 -17.56
CA LYS A 406 -5.94 7.90 -18.61
C LYS A 406 -6.04 7.28 -20.02
N LEU A 407 -7.21 6.73 -20.35
CA LEU A 407 -7.48 6.17 -21.69
C LEU A 407 -7.46 7.28 -22.76
N ASP A 408 -7.98 8.46 -22.39
CA ASP A 408 -8.01 9.72 -23.16
C ASP A 408 -6.64 10.18 -23.69
N ILE A 409 -5.55 9.69 -23.09
CA ILE A 409 -4.20 10.04 -23.53
C ILE A 409 -3.86 9.36 -24.86
N LEU A 410 -4.45 8.19 -25.14
CA LEU A 410 -4.21 7.41 -26.35
C LEU A 410 -5.09 7.84 -27.55
N ASP A 411 -6.08 8.72 -27.33
CA ASP A 411 -7.07 9.17 -28.32
C ASP A 411 -6.51 9.61 -29.68
N VAL A 412 -5.28 10.13 -29.71
CA VAL A 412 -4.64 10.67 -30.92
C VAL A 412 -3.84 9.65 -31.72
N LEU A 413 -3.63 8.45 -31.19
CA LEU A 413 -2.78 7.43 -31.81
C LEU A 413 -3.51 6.69 -32.93
N GLY A 414 -2.78 6.37 -34.01
CA GLY A 414 -3.27 5.49 -35.06
C GLY A 414 -3.07 4.01 -34.77
N GLU A 415 -2.03 3.68 -34.01
CA GLU A 415 -1.72 2.33 -33.53
C GLU A 415 -1.21 2.43 -32.09
N ILE A 416 -1.50 1.41 -31.29
CA ILE A 416 -1.12 1.32 -29.88
C ILE A 416 -0.43 -0.03 -29.69
N LYS A 417 0.82 -0.03 -29.22
CA LYS A 417 1.53 -1.27 -28.88
C LYS A 417 1.32 -1.63 -27.42
N VAL A 418 1.26 -2.93 -27.13
CA VAL A 418 1.12 -3.47 -25.78
C VAL A 418 2.10 -4.64 -25.61
N GLY A 419 2.97 -4.57 -24.61
CA GLY A 419 3.93 -5.63 -24.31
C GLY A 419 3.23 -6.85 -23.72
N ILE A 420 3.18 -7.96 -24.45
CA ILE A 420 2.45 -9.18 -24.06
C ILE A 420 3.34 -10.22 -23.35
N SER A 421 4.63 -10.26 -23.72
CA SER A 421 5.63 -11.17 -23.14
C SER A 421 7.05 -10.64 -23.24
N TYR A 422 7.95 -11.26 -22.46
CA TYR A 422 9.38 -11.03 -22.54
C TYR A 422 10.09 -12.25 -23.14
N LYS A 423 11.10 -11.97 -23.96
CA LYS A 423 12.16 -12.89 -24.35
C LYS A 423 13.44 -12.53 -23.60
N LEU A 424 14.20 -13.53 -23.18
CA LEU A 424 15.54 -13.37 -22.63
C LEU A 424 16.46 -14.37 -23.34
N ASN A 425 17.51 -13.87 -23.99
CA ASN A 425 18.41 -14.66 -24.85
C ASN A 425 17.61 -15.48 -25.90
N GLY A 426 16.68 -14.82 -26.60
CA GLY A 426 15.81 -15.43 -27.62
C GLY A 426 14.67 -16.34 -27.10
N LYS A 427 14.66 -16.71 -25.81
CA LYS A 427 13.64 -17.61 -25.23
C LYS A 427 12.57 -16.83 -24.49
N ARG A 428 11.29 -17.09 -24.80
CA ARG A 428 10.14 -16.50 -24.08
C ARG A 428 10.12 -16.98 -22.63
N ILE A 429 10.02 -16.06 -21.67
CA ILE A 429 9.98 -16.36 -20.23
C ILE A 429 8.57 -16.14 -19.66
N PRO A 430 8.08 -17.02 -18.76
CA PRO A 430 6.75 -16.90 -18.16
C PRO A 430 6.71 -16.02 -16.90
N TYR A 431 7.86 -15.56 -16.40
CA TYR A 431 8.01 -14.83 -15.14
C TYR A 431 8.58 -13.42 -15.35
N PHE A 432 8.37 -12.55 -14.37
CA PHE A 432 9.03 -11.24 -14.29
C PHE A 432 10.43 -11.38 -13.66
N PRO A 433 11.53 -10.97 -14.33
CA PRO A 433 12.87 -11.07 -13.75
C PRO A 433 13.06 -10.18 -12.52
N ALA A 434 13.43 -10.79 -11.39
CA ALA A 434 13.71 -10.07 -10.14
C ALA A 434 15.03 -9.26 -10.17
N ASN A 435 16.03 -9.71 -10.94
CA ASN A 435 17.32 -9.05 -11.07
C ASN A 435 17.29 -7.95 -12.16
N GLN A 436 17.86 -6.77 -11.86
CA GLN A 436 17.92 -5.62 -12.78
C GLN A 436 18.63 -5.93 -14.09
N GLU A 437 19.80 -6.56 -14.03
CA GLU A 437 20.65 -6.83 -15.18
C GLU A 437 20.01 -7.87 -16.13
N MET A 438 19.18 -8.77 -15.61
CA MET A 438 18.30 -9.63 -16.41
C MET A 438 17.11 -8.85 -16.99
N LEU A 439 16.42 -8.06 -16.16
CA LEU A 439 15.25 -7.28 -16.59
C LEU A 439 15.61 -6.23 -17.67
N GLN A 440 16.84 -5.71 -17.64
CA GLN A 440 17.35 -4.75 -18.63
C GLN A 440 17.76 -5.41 -19.96
N LYS A 441 17.86 -6.74 -20.01
CA LYS A 441 18.18 -7.53 -21.20
C LYS A 441 16.95 -8.20 -21.83
N VAL A 442 15.74 -7.95 -21.33
CA VAL A 442 14.55 -8.54 -21.94
C VAL A 442 14.20 -7.84 -23.24
N GLU A 443 13.91 -8.64 -24.25
CA GLU A 443 13.28 -8.20 -25.49
C GLU A 443 11.76 -8.28 -25.28
N VAL A 444 11.05 -7.18 -25.48
CA VAL A 444 9.59 -7.16 -25.35
C VAL A 444 8.92 -7.62 -26.65
N GLU A 445 8.06 -8.61 -26.54
CA GLU A 445 7.12 -8.97 -27.62
C GLU A 445 5.87 -8.09 -27.49
N TYR A 446 5.54 -7.39 -28.57
CA TYR A 446 4.41 -6.46 -28.62
C TYR A 446 3.29 -6.99 -29.50
N GLU A 447 2.05 -6.88 -29.02
CA GLU A 447 0.87 -6.84 -29.88
C GLU A 447 0.69 -5.39 -30.38
N THR A 448 0.26 -5.20 -31.62
CA THR A 448 -0.11 -3.88 -32.16
C THR A 448 -1.61 -3.83 -32.40
N LEU A 449 -2.29 -2.92 -31.72
CA LEU A 449 -3.74 -2.71 -31.80
C LEU A 449 -4.05 -1.43 -32.58
N PRO A 450 -5.14 -1.38 -33.36
CA PRO A 450 -5.57 -0.13 -33.99
C PRO A 450 -5.98 0.90 -32.94
N GLY A 451 -5.49 2.13 -33.07
CA GLY A 451 -5.99 3.26 -32.29
C GLY A 451 -7.33 3.77 -32.81
N TRP A 452 -8.06 4.52 -31.98
CA TRP A 452 -9.40 5.02 -32.33
C TRP A 452 -9.43 6.39 -33.01
N LYS A 453 -8.37 7.21 -32.90
CA LYS A 453 -8.29 8.58 -33.47
C LYS A 453 -9.51 9.46 -33.17
N ALA A 454 -10.06 9.35 -31.95
CA ALA A 454 -11.29 10.01 -31.52
C ALA A 454 -11.19 10.44 -30.05
N ASP A 455 -11.81 11.58 -29.72
CA ASP A 455 -11.85 12.10 -28.34
C ASP A 455 -12.79 11.25 -27.47
N THR A 456 -12.27 10.69 -26.37
CA THR A 456 -13.04 9.90 -25.40
C THR A 456 -13.41 10.68 -24.13
N THR A 457 -12.97 11.93 -23.98
CA THR A 457 -13.12 12.70 -22.73
C THR A 457 -14.58 13.03 -22.37
N GLY A 458 -15.47 13.02 -23.36
CA GLY A 458 -16.92 13.16 -23.20
C GLY A 458 -17.65 11.89 -22.74
N ALA A 459 -17.05 10.71 -22.88
CA ALA A 459 -17.73 9.43 -22.62
C ALA A 459 -18.10 9.23 -21.14
N ARG A 460 -19.31 8.74 -20.86
CA ARG A 460 -19.82 8.50 -19.48
C ARG A 460 -20.35 7.09 -19.27
N ARG A 461 -20.56 6.32 -20.34
CA ARG A 461 -21.01 4.93 -20.38
C ARG A 461 -20.10 4.11 -21.31
N TRP A 462 -20.19 2.78 -21.23
CA TRP A 462 -19.43 1.88 -22.10
C TRP A 462 -19.71 2.12 -23.58
N GLU A 463 -20.98 2.34 -23.92
CA GLU A 463 -21.47 2.51 -25.30
C GLU A 463 -21.01 3.83 -25.94
N ASP A 464 -20.56 4.79 -25.13
CA ASP A 464 -20.03 6.07 -25.61
C ASP A 464 -18.57 5.93 -26.10
N LEU A 465 -17.88 4.82 -25.79
CA LEU A 465 -16.49 4.57 -26.20
C LEU A 465 -16.43 4.01 -27.63
N PRO A 466 -15.47 4.42 -28.48
CA PRO A 466 -15.30 3.88 -29.82
C PRO A 466 -14.91 2.38 -29.78
N PRO A 467 -15.26 1.58 -30.80
CA PRO A 467 -15.04 0.12 -30.79
C PRO A 467 -13.59 -0.31 -30.54
N GLN A 468 -12.61 0.46 -31.03
CA GLN A 468 -11.19 0.17 -30.82
C GLN A 468 -10.75 0.42 -29.37
N ALA A 469 -11.32 1.43 -28.68
CA ALA A 469 -11.10 1.66 -27.25
C ALA A 469 -11.77 0.56 -26.41
N GLN A 470 -12.98 0.14 -26.78
CA GLN A 470 -13.64 -1.03 -26.18
C GLN A 470 -12.79 -2.31 -26.35
N ASN A 471 -12.25 -2.55 -27.53
CA ASN A 471 -11.37 -3.69 -27.81
C ASN A 471 -10.05 -3.59 -27.03
N TYR A 472 -9.48 -2.40 -26.86
CA TYR A 472 -8.30 -2.19 -26.02
C TYR A 472 -8.56 -2.58 -24.55
N ILE A 473 -9.72 -2.20 -23.99
CA ILE A 473 -10.12 -2.58 -22.63
C ILE A 473 -10.25 -4.10 -22.52
N ARG A 474 -11.01 -4.74 -23.43
CA ARG A 474 -11.18 -6.20 -23.47
C ARG A 474 -9.86 -6.95 -23.66
N PHE A 475 -8.93 -6.38 -24.43
CA PHE A 475 -7.60 -6.95 -24.61
C PHE A 475 -6.83 -7.02 -23.28
N VAL A 476 -6.90 -5.97 -22.45
CA VAL A 476 -6.31 -5.96 -21.12
C VAL A 476 -7.00 -6.98 -20.20
N GLU A 477 -8.34 -7.01 -20.17
CA GLU A 477 -9.11 -7.96 -19.36
C GLU A 477 -8.74 -9.41 -19.68
N ASN A 478 -8.74 -9.78 -20.96
CA ASN A 478 -8.45 -11.13 -21.44
C ASN A 478 -7.01 -11.57 -21.11
N HIS A 479 -6.03 -10.66 -21.14
CA HIS A 479 -4.63 -10.98 -20.85
C HIS A 479 -4.31 -11.05 -19.36
N VAL A 480 -5.09 -10.39 -18.50
CA VAL A 480 -4.87 -10.38 -17.04
C VAL A 480 -5.75 -11.40 -16.34
N GLY A 481 -6.92 -11.74 -16.92
CA GLY A 481 -7.94 -12.57 -16.28
C GLY A 481 -8.82 -11.82 -15.28
N VAL A 482 -8.82 -10.48 -15.33
CA VAL A 482 -9.51 -9.60 -14.36
C VAL A 482 -10.30 -8.54 -15.09
N ALA A 483 -11.59 -8.41 -14.75
CA ALA A 483 -12.49 -7.44 -15.35
C ALA A 483 -12.13 -5.99 -14.97
N VAL A 484 -12.30 -5.06 -15.91
CA VAL A 484 -12.17 -3.62 -15.72
C VAL A 484 -13.52 -3.09 -15.20
N LYS A 485 -13.54 -2.60 -13.97
CA LYS A 485 -14.75 -2.03 -13.35
C LYS A 485 -14.90 -0.53 -13.61
N TRP A 486 -13.78 0.16 -13.82
CA TRP A 486 -13.76 1.60 -14.08
C TRP A 486 -12.83 1.97 -15.24
N VAL A 487 -13.24 2.94 -16.05
CA VAL A 487 -12.47 3.52 -17.15
C VAL A 487 -12.37 5.03 -16.98
N GLY A 488 -11.17 5.54 -16.77
CA GLY A 488 -10.88 6.96 -16.61
C GLY A 488 -10.52 7.62 -17.94
N VAL A 489 -11.36 8.56 -18.36
CA VAL A 489 -11.24 9.35 -19.61
C VAL A 489 -11.00 10.84 -19.34
N GLY A 490 -10.42 11.19 -18.18
CA GLY A 490 -10.13 12.58 -17.86
C GLY A 490 -9.83 12.84 -16.39
N LYS A 491 -9.79 14.13 -16.02
CA LYS A 491 -9.34 14.62 -14.71
C LYS A 491 -10.47 14.88 -13.69
N SER A 492 -11.74 14.85 -14.10
CA SER A 492 -12.88 15.09 -13.19
C SER A 492 -13.42 13.78 -12.59
N ARG A 493 -14.32 13.89 -11.60
CA ARG A 493 -15.01 12.73 -11.00
C ARG A 493 -16.04 12.12 -11.94
N GLU A 494 -16.56 12.92 -12.85
CA GLU A 494 -17.52 12.57 -13.88
C GLU A 494 -16.85 11.85 -15.06
N SER A 495 -15.58 12.16 -15.35
CA SER A 495 -14.72 11.46 -16.34
C SER A 495 -14.28 10.04 -15.91
N MET A 496 -15.08 9.35 -15.10
CA MET A 496 -14.85 7.97 -14.66
C MET A 496 -16.09 7.12 -14.97
N ILE A 497 -16.01 6.37 -16.07
CA ILE A 497 -17.04 5.41 -16.49
C ILE A 497 -16.98 4.23 -15.52
N GLN A 498 -18.13 3.72 -15.10
CA GLN A 498 -18.24 2.51 -14.28
C GLN A 498 -19.01 1.46 -15.09
N LEU A 499 -18.44 0.26 -15.25
CA LEU A 499 -18.99 -0.79 -16.11
C LEU A 499 -19.99 -1.70 -15.37
N PHE A 500 -19.80 -1.90 -14.06
CA PHE A 500 -20.66 -2.68 -13.16
C PHE A 500 -20.40 -2.30 -11.69
#